data_AF-A0A5P3VRB4-F1
#
_entry.id   AF-A0A5P3VRB4-F1
#
_cell.length_a   1.000
_cell.length_b   1.000
_cell.length_c   1.000
_cell.angle_alpha   90.00
_cell.angle_beta   90.00
_cell.angle_gamma   90.00
#
_symmetry.space_group_name_H-M   'P 1'
#
loop_
_entity.id
_entity.type
_entity.pdbx_description
1 polymer ?
#
loop_
_entity_poly.entity_id
_entity_poly.type
_entity_poly.pdbx_seq_one_letter_code
_entity_poly.pdbx_strand_id
1 'polypeptide(L)'
;MESEPTRPSALQDNLEYPPELVLHRGDMLVWAVDASGTLRYVDHVPNGKACGCFCPACREPLIARHGQILAHSFAHDSRAECRWAHEAILHHIAKHLIAKGGVFAVPPRHVVVRREGPIRPIVQETKSPAAIVRPDSVGLENILFKHRPDIVLGVGERRLLVEIAVRNKVRSEKRAQLTARGYAAVEIDLTRDRPETVGDLAAILFGDDSRKQWLVNGKLDLERERLEQACETAFEEQVREYAEREEAKRFARSPVAQLVRTVPADATRFRTPDGSLWIRFVASNEVLIVVEDGARDLLGELRMIATMRADNAFQVSKSTWVRLQRTYEATPE
;
A
#
# COMPACT_ATOMS: atom_id res chain seq x y z
N MET A 1 25.35 34.20 -22.26
CA MET A 1 25.90 34.40 -20.91
C MET A 1 24.72 34.74 -20.02
N GLU A 2 24.05 33.71 -19.53
CA GLU A 2 22.90 33.85 -18.65
C GLU A 2 23.42 33.92 -17.21
N SER A 3 23.05 35.00 -16.52
CA SER A 3 23.41 35.27 -15.14
C SER A 3 22.80 34.22 -14.21
N GLU A 4 23.66 33.57 -13.41
CA GLU A 4 23.27 32.69 -12.31
C GLU A 4 22.30 33.39 -11.34
N PRO A 5 21.33 32.66 -10.74
CA PRO A 5 20.51 33.22 -9.69
C PRO A 5 21.38 33.46 -8.44
N THR A 6 21.53 34.73 -8.10
CA THR A 6 22.17 35.21 -6.86
C THR A 6 21.67 34.44 -5.64
N ARG A 7 22.60 33.85 -4.88
CA ARG A 7 22.36 33.30 -3.53
C ARG A 7 21.61 34.33 -2.67
N PRO A 8 20.64 33.91 -1.83
CA PRO A 8 20.12 34.78 -0.78
C PRO A 8 21.27 35.23 0.14
N SER A 9 21.21 36.51 0.52
CA SER A 9 22.18 37.21 1.38
C SER A 9 22.53 36.44 2.65
N ALA A 10 23.83 36.41 2.99
CA ALA A 10 24.45 35.81 4.19
C ALA A 10 23.96 36.38 5.55
N LEU A 11 22.91 37.19 5.58
CA LEU A 11 22.22 37.67 6.79
C LEU A 11 21.13 36.71 7.28
N GLN A 12 20.79 35.67 6.51
CA GLN A 12 19.75 34.68 6.87
C GLN A 12 20.25 33.54 7.78
N ASP A 13 21.56 33.37 7.93
CA ASP A 13 22.16 32.12 8.45
C ASP A 13 22.06 31.93 9.99
N ASN A 14 21.71 32.97 10.76
CA ASN A 14 21.69 32.90 12.24
C ASN A 14 20.34 33.19 12.89
N LEU A 15 19.26 33.34 12.12
CA LEU A 15 17.94 33.51 12.73
C LEU A 15 17.49 32.19 13.35
N GLU A 16 17.19 32.21 14.65
CA GLU A 16 16.62 31.09 15.39
C GLU A 16 15.21 31.45 15.83
N TYR A 17 14.31 30.47 15.69
CA TYR A 17 12.99 30.51 16.28
C TYR A 17 12.99 29.51 17.44
N PRO A 18 13.10 29.99 18.69
CA PRO A 18 13.03 29.13 19.86
C PRO A 18 11.73 28.31 19.87
N PRO A 19 11.78 27.04 20.31
CA PRO A 19 10.63 26.13 20.26
C PRO A 19 9.44 26.62 21.09
N GLU A 20 9.66 27.41 22.14
CA GLU A 20 8.63 27.96 23.02
C GLU A 20 7.82 29.11 22.42
N LEU A 21 8.24 29.66 21.27
CA LEU A 21 7.52 30.77 20.66
C LEU A 21 6.17 30.29 20.14
N VAL A 22 5.12 31.01 20.54
CA VAL A 22 3.73 30.71 20.19
C VAL A 22 3.46 31.12 18.75
N LEU A 23 2.81 30.26 17.97
CA LEU A 23 2.45 30.49 16.56
C LEU A 23 1.18 31.35 16.42
N HIS A 24 0.25 31.22 17.36
CA HIS A 24 -0.99 31.97 17.40
C HIS A 24 -1.57 32.08 18.81
N ARG A 25 -2.27 33.19 19.11
CA ARG A 25 -3.03 33.35 20.36
C ARG A 25 -4.49 33.65 20.04
N GLY A 26 -5.29 32.60 19.85
CA GLY A 26 -6.62 32.73 19.22
C GLY A 26 -6.46 33.35 17.82
N ASP A 27 -7.26 34.37 17.53
CA ASP A 27 -7.20 35.13 16.26
C ASP A 27 -6.11 36.24 16.26
N MET A 28 -5.34 36.38 17.34
CA MET A 28 -4.29 37.40 17.41
C MET A 28 -3.03 36.96 16.66
N LEU A 29 -2.52 37.87 15.84
CA LEU A 29 -1.23 37.73 15.17
C LEU A 29 -0.10 38.03 16.14
N VAL A 30 0.87 37.13 16.24
CA VAL A 30 2.06 37.30 17.08
C VAL A 30 3.36 37.26 16.28
N TRP A 31 3.24 37.11 14.96
CA TRP A 31 4.34 37.14 13.99
C TRP A 31 4.04 38.13 12.88
N ALA A 32 5.09 38.73 12.33
CA ALA A 32 5.03 39.62 11.18
C ALA A 32 6.31 39.50 10.35
N VAL A 33 6.32 40.00 9.10
CA VAL A 33 7.56 40.15 8.32
C VAL A 33 8.11 41.56 8.47
N ASP A 34 9.41 41.69 8.67
CA ASP A 34 10.09 43.00 8.65
C ASP A 34 10.36 43.47 7.20
N ALA A 35 10.97 44.65 7.05
CA ALA A 35 11.32 45.21 5.74
C ALA A 35 12.32 44.36 4.93
N SER A 36 13.05 43.45 5.57
CA SER A 36 13.94 42.48 4.88
C SER A 36 13.21 41.22 4.41
N GLY A 37 11.91 41.08 4.72
CA GLY A 37 11.12 39.89 4.47
C GLY A 37 11.32 38.79 5.53
N THR A 38 11.95 39.12 6.65
CA THR A 38 12.25 38.16 7.73
C THR A 38 11.11 38.11 8.73
N LEU A 39 10.69 36.89 9.12
CA LEU A 39 9.66 36.73 10.15
C LEU A 39 10.21 37.14 11.53
N ARG A 40 9.49 38.02 12.21
CA ARG A 40 9.76 38.51 13.56
C ARG A 40 8.62 38.19 14.49
N TYR A 41 8.96 37.73 15.69
CA TYR A 41 8.03 37.57 16.79
C TYR A 41 7.74 38.91 17.44
N VAL A 42 6.52 39.12 17.91
CA VAL A 42 6.05 40.41 18.42
C VAL A 42 6.91 40.98 19.53
N ASP A 43 7.48 40.14 20.39
CA ASP A 43 8.33 40.58 21.51
C ASP A 43 9.73 41.03 21.06
N HIS A 44 10.10 40.77 19.81
CA HIS A 44 11.43 41.05 19.27
C HIS A 44 11.45 42.29 18.35
N VAL A 45 10.39 43.10 18.35
CA VAL A 45 10.30 44.32 17.54
C VAL A 45 9.90 45.53 18.40
N PRO A 46 10.23 46.77 18.00
CA PRO A 46 9.77 47.97 18.70
C PRO A 46 8.24 48.06 18.78
N ASN A 47 7.69 48.63 19.86
CA ASN A 47 6.26 48.84 20.01
C ASN A 47 5.72 49.88 18.99
N GLY A 48 4.43 49.77 18.65
CA GLY A 48 3.73 50.69 17.76
C GLY A 48 4.13 50.54 16.29
N LYS A 49 3.99 51.63 15.53
CA LYS A 49 4.35 51.68 14.10
C LYS A 49 5.87 51.64 13.86
N ALA A 50 6.66 51.87 14.91
CA ALA A 50 8.11 51.80 14.84
C ALA A 50 8.63 50.38 14.57
N CYS A 51 7.79 49.34 14.68
CA CYS A 51 8.17 47.98 14.30
C CYS A 51 8.51 47.86 12.81
N GLY A 52 7.95 48.71 11.94
CA GLY A 52 8.16 48.65 10.49
C GLY A 52 7.79 47.30 9.86
N CYS A 53 6.87 46.56 10.49
CA CYS A 53 6.49 45.22 10.10
C CYS A 53 5.25 45.21 9.20
N PHE A 54 5.10 44.13 8.43
CA PHE A 54 4.01 43.92 7.49
C PHE A 54 3.36 42.55 7.70
N CYS A 55 2.09 42.44 7.30
CA CYS A 55 1.38 41.18 7.32
C CYS A 55 1.97 40.21 6.28
N PRO A 56 2.32 38.96 6.65
CA PRO A 56 2.89 38.01 5.69
C PRO A 56 1.93 37.61 4.57
N ALA A 57 0.62 37.79 4.76
CA ALA A 57 -0.39 37.47 3.76
C ALA A 57 -0.78 38.66 2.87
N CYS A 58 -1.28 39.76 3.44
CA CYS A 58 -1.77 40.90 2.67
C CYS A 58 -0.73 42.02 2.44
N ARG A 59 0.44 41.92 3.08
CA ARG A 59 1.53 42.91 3.03
C ARG A 59 1.18 44.31 3.55
N GLU A 60 0.03 44.47 4.18
CA GLU A 60 -0.34 45.73 4.84
C GLU A 60 0.57 45.99 6.05
N PRO A 61 0.92 47.26 6.33
CA PRO A 61 1.62 47.64 7.56
C PRO A 61 0.90 47.19 8.82
N LEU A 62 1.67 46.70 9.79
CA LEU A 62 1.21 46.28 11.10
C LEU A 62 1.67 47.26 12.19
N ILE A 63 0.91 47.32 13.28
CA ILE A 63 1.24 48.00 14.52
C ILE A 63 1.55 46.91 15.55
N ALA A 64 2.76 46.90 16.12
CA ALA A 64 3.07 46.07 17.28
C ALA A 64 2.36 46.64 18.51
N ARG A 65 1.70 45.78 19.29
CA ARG A 65 0.97 46.15 20.51
C ARG A 65 1.60 45.40 21.68
N HIS A 66 2.45 46.08 22.44
CA HIS A 66 3.01 45.56 23.69
C HIS A 66 2.15 46.01 24.86
N GLY A 67 1.11 45.23 25.16
CA GLY A 67 0.23 45.50 26.29
C GLY A 67 0.89 45.13 27.62
N GLN A 68 0.72 45.97 28.64
CA GLN A 68 1.15 45.64 30.01
C GLN A 68 0.22 44.61 30.69
N ILE A 69 -1.03 44.53 30.22
CA ILE A 69 -2.07 43.62 30.73
C ILE A 69 -2.53 42.65 29.63
N LEU A 70 -2.75 43.17 28.41
CA LEU A 70 -3.15 42.36 27.26
C LEU A 70 -1.94 41.70 26.60
N ALA A 71 -2.15 40.49 26.08
CA ALA A 71 -1.11 39.75 25.35
C ALA A 71 -0.56 40.57 24.18
N HIS A 72 0.77 40.49 24.00
CA HIS A 72 1.44 41.14 22.89
C HIS A 72 0.93 40.58 21.55
N SER A 73 0.63 41.47 20.61
CA SER A 73 0.09 41.11 19.30
C SER A 73 0.41 42.15 18.23
N PHE A 74 0.21 41.80 16.97
CA PHE A 74 0.18 42.71 15.85
C PHE A 74 -1.25 42.99 15.42
N ALA A 75 -1.48 44.19 14.93
CA ALA A 75 -2.73 44.55 14.28
C ALA A 75 -2.49 45.34 13.00
N HIS A 76 -3.36 45.12 12.01
CA HIS A 76 -3.39 45.92 10.79
C HIS A 76 -3.63 47.39 11.13
N ASP A 77 -2.88 48.28 10.47
CA ASP A 77 -3.03 49.73 10.65
C ASP A 77 -4.46 50.19 10.27
N SER A 78 -5.05 49.59 9.23
CA SER A 78 -6.45 49.79 8.84
C SER A 78 -7.47 49.22 9.84
N ARG A 79 -7.04 48.40 10.81
CA ARG A 79 -7.87 47.58 11.70
C ARG A 79 -8.66 46.48 10.99
N ALA A 80 -8.38 46.20 9.72
CA ALA A 80 -8.98 45.07 9.02
C ALA A 80 -8.48 43.73 9.58
N GLU A 81 -9.33 42.71 9.52
CA GLU A 81 -8.94 41.34 9.83
C GLU A 81 -8.37 40.65 8.59
N CYS A 82 -7.19 40.06 8.71
CA CYS A 82 -6.59 39.26 7.64
C CYS A 82 -6.70 37.78 7.97
N ARG A 83 -7.76 37.16 7.44
CA ARG A 83 -8.02 35.73 7.63
C ARG A 83 -6.83 34.84 7.19
N TRP A 84 -6.06 35.27 6.19
CA TRP A 84 -4.97 34.50 5.60
C TRP A 84 -3.62 34.60 6.36
N ALA A 85 -3.51 35.48 7.35
CA ALA A 85 -2.24 35.76 8.01
C ALA A 85 -1.67 34.56 8.78
N HIS A 86 -2.50 33.80 9.51
CA HIS A 86 -2.05 32.60 10.24
C HIS A 86 -1.50 31.51 9.31
N GLU A 87 -2.15 31.30 8.16
CA GLU A 87 -1.70 30.32 7.16
C GLU A 87 -0.34 30.72 6.60
N ALA A 88 -0.16 31.99 6.25
CA ALA A 88 1.13 32.50 5.79
C ALA A 88 2.21 32.34 6.87
N ILE A 89 1.92 32.65 8.14
CA ILE A 89 2.87 32.47 9.26
C ILE A 89 3.33 31.01 9.36
N LEU A 90 2.40 30.05 9.38
CA LEU A 90 2.71 28.62 9.46
C LEU A 90 3.58 28.16 8.29
N HIS A 91 3.26 28.58 7.06
CA HIS A 91 4.06 28.29 5.89
C HIS A 91 5.47 28.86 6.03
N HIS A 92 5.62 30.12 6.41
CA HIS A 92 6.92 30.77 6.57
C HIS A 92 7.81 30.06 7.61
N ILE A 93 7.26 29.72 8.77
CA ILE A 93 8.01 29.05 9.83
C ILE A 93 8.39 27.63 9.40
N ALA A 94 7.45 26.87 8.83
CA ALA A 94 7.76 25.52 8.35
C ALA A 94 8.85 25.51 7.26
N LYS A 95 8.79 26.45 6.32
CA LYS A 95 9.82 26.67 5.29
C LYS A 95 11.18 26.93 5.92
N HIS A 96 11.24 27.85 6.90
CA HIS A 96 12.47 28.17 7.61
C HIS A 96 13.02 26.97 8.37
N LEU A 97 12.18 26.27 9.14
CA LEU A 97 12.59 25.11 9.93
C LEU A 97 13.17 24.00 9.04
N ILE A 98 12.54 23.67 7.92
CA ILE A 98 13.06 22.63 7.01
C ILE A 98 14.35 23.08 6.31
N ALA A 99 14.40 24.33 5.85
CA ALA A 99 15.60 24.88 5.21
C ALA A 99 16.81 24.87 6.15
N LYS A 100 16.59 25.18 7.44
CA LYS A 100 17.65 25.19 8.46
C LYS A 100 17.97 23.82 9.02
N GLY A 101 16.97 22.99 9.29
CA GLY A 101 17.12 21.67 9.91
C GLY A 101 17.75 20.63 8.99
N GLY A 102 17.65 20.80 7.67
CA GLY A 102 18.26 19.90 6.69
C GLY A 102 17.72 18.46 6.72
N VAL A 103 16.55 18.26 7.34
CA VAL A 103 15.88 16.97 7.46
C VAL A 103 14.38 17.16 7.29
N PHE A 104 13.68 16.11 6.86
CA PHE A 104 12.22 16.05 6.87
C PHE A 104 11.77 14.61 7.08
N ALA A 105 10.77 14.39 7.93
CA ALA A 105 10.21 13.06 8.16
C ALA A 105 9.05 12.80 7.21
N VAL A 106 9.18 11.80 6.35
CA VAL A 106 8.11 11.35 5.45
C VAL A 106 7.24 10.28 6.12
N PRO A 107 5.91 10.25 5.83
CA PRO A 107 4.99 9.33 6.48
C PRO A 107 5.27 7.86 6.11
N PRO A 108 4.80 6.90 6.94
CA PRO A 108 4.90 5.48 6.63
C PRO A 108 4.20 5.15 5.31
N ARG A 109 4.61 4.04 4.70
CA ARG A 109 3.99 3.49 3.50
C ARG A 109 3.31 2.19 3.85
N HIS A 110 2.03 2.10 3.53
CA HIS A 110 1.22 0.94 3.85
C HIS A 110 0.31 0.64 2.67
N VAL A 111 0.50 -0.53 2.06
CA VAL A 111 -0.32 -1.00 0.95
C VAL A 111 -0.93 -2.33 1.32
N VAL A 112 -2.23 -2.46 1.10
CA VAL A 112 -3.00 -3.69 1.30
C VAL A 112 -3.78 -3.95 0.02
N VAL A 113 -3.70 -5.19 -0.47
CA VAL A 113 -4.50 -5.71 -1.58
C VAL A 113 -5.32 -6.87 -1.04
N ARG A 114 -6.62 -6.87 -1.34
CA ARG A 114 -7.57 -7.89 -0.90
C ARG A 114 -8.36 -8.42 -2.08
N ARG A 115 -8.60 -9.73 -2.10
CA ARG A 115 -9.45 -10.41 -3.08
C ARG A 115 -10.20 -11.54 -2.42
N GLU A 116 -11.45 -11.75 -2.83
CA GLU A 116 -12.22 -12.93 -2.44
C GLU A 116 -11.75 -14.16 -3.22
N GLY A 117 -11.37 -15.21 -2.50
CA GLY A 117 -10.95 -16.49 -3.07
C GLY A 117 -12.01 -17.58 -2.89
N PRO A 118 -11.96 -18.68 -3.66
CA PRO A 118 -12.95 -19.75 -3.58
C PRO A 118 -12.89 -20.57 -2.28
N ILE A 119 -11.77 -20.51 -1.55
CA ILE A 119 -11.59 -21.22 -0.27
C ILE A 119 -11.59 -20.22 0.90
N ARG A 120 -10.84 -19.12 0.78
CA ARG A 120 -10.71 -18.09 1.82
C ARG A 120 -10.30 -16.74 1.21
N PRO A 121 -10.58 -15.61 1.87
CA PRO A 121 -10.08 -14.30 1.44
C PRO A 121 -8.55 -14.29 1.33
N ILE A 122 -8.03 -13.60 0.32
CA ILE A 122 -6.60 -13.43 0.05
C ILE A 122 -6.24 -12.00 0.40
N VAL A 123 -5.27 -11.84 1.30
CA VAL A 123 -4.77 -10.54 1.75
C VAL A 123 -3.27 -10.50 1.55
N GLN A 124 -2.81 -9.54 0.77
CA GLN A 124 -1.39 -9.22 0.59
C GLN A 124 -1.13 -7.83 1.15
N GLU A 125 -0.07 -7.67 1.95
CA GLU A 125 0.21 -6.44 2.68
C GLU A 125 1.70 -6.16 2.73
N THR A 126 2.06 -4.88 2.63
CA THR A 126 3.42 -4.41 2.92
C THR A 126 3.38 -3.14 3.77
N LYS A 127 4.29 -3.06 4.74
CA LYS A 127 4.46 -1.91 5.62
C LYS A 127 5.92 -1.48 5.58
N SER A 128 6.12 -0.19 5.35
CA SER A 128 7.40 0.47 5.59
C SER A 128 7.19 1.59 6.61
N PRO A 129 8.07 1.72 7.61
CA PRO A 129 7.96 2.76 8.61
C PRO A 129 8.14 4.16 7.99
N ALA A 130 7.80 5.19 8.75
CA ALA A 130 8.23 6.55 8.47
C ALA A 130 9.75 6.62 8.31
N ALA A 131 10.23 7.58 7.52
CA ALA A 131 11.65 7.71 7.23
C ALA A 131 12.09 9.18 7.27
N ILE A 132 13.35 9.42 7.64
CA ILE A 132 13.97 10.74 7.54
C ILE A 132 14.62 10.87 6.18
N VAL A 133 14.24 11.92 5.43
CA VAL A 133 14.95 12.36 4.23
C VAL A 133 15.88 13.52 4.58
N ARG A 134 17.05 13.54 3.95
CA ARG A 134 18.02 14.64 4.02
C ARG A 134 18.08 15.30 2.65
N PRO A 135 17.40 16.44 2.45
CA PRO A 135 17.43 17.13 1.18
C PRO A 135 18.81 17.75 0.89
N ASP A 136 19.27 17.60 -0.35
CA ASP A 136 20.46 18.29 -0.87
C ASP A 136 20.17 19.77 -1.16
N SER A 137 18.88 20.10 -1.37
CA SER A 137 18.42 21.47 -1.56
C SER A 137 16.99 21.64 -1.07
N VAL A 138 16.71 22.83 -0.53
CA VAL A 138 15.36 23.25 -0.14
C VAL A 138 14.97 24.46 -1.00
N GLY A 139 14.15 24.21 -2.01
CA GLY A 139 13.57 25.23 -2.85
C GLY A 139 12.25 25.72 -2.26
N LEU A 140 12.14 27.02 -2.03
CA LEU A 140 10.90 27.67 -1.61
C LEU A 140 10.19 28.21 -2.85
N GLU A 141 8.88 27.94 -2.98
CA GLU A 141 8.00 28.54 -4.00
C GLU A 141 8.60 28.63 -5.42
N ASN A 142 8.81 27.48 -6.06
CA ASN A 142 9.39 27.47 -7.39
C ASN A 142 8.38 27.96 -8.46
N ILE A 143 8.75 29.01 -9.18
CA ILE A 143 7.97 29.63 -10.29
C ILE A 143 7.68 28.62 -11.41
N LEU A 144 8.45 27.53 -11.50
CA LEU A 144 8.31 26.48 -12.51
C LEU A 144 6.98 25.70 -12.45
N PHE A 145 6.16 25.89 -11.40
CA PHE A 145 4.88 25.21 -11.26
C PHE A 145 3.70 26.17 -11.43
N LYS A 146 2.77 25.82 -12.33
CA LYS A 146 1.44 26.47 -12.45
C LYS A 146 0.68 26.48 -11.11
N HIS A 147 0.89 25.47 -10.28
CA HIS A 147 0.45 25.43 -8.88
C HIS A 147 1.69 25.34 -8.00
N ARG A 148 2.03 26.42 -7.30
CA ARG A 148 3.24 26.49 -6.47
C ARG A 148 3.08 25.55 -5.27
N PRO A 149 3.98 24.57 -5.08
CA PRO A 149 4.04 23.84 -3.82
C PRO A 149 4.61 24.73 -2.73
N ASP A 150 4.22 24.48 -1.47
CA ASP A 150 4.72 25.26 -0.34
C ASP A 150 6.24 25.05 -0.18
N ILE A 151 6.71 23.81 -0.31
CA ILE A 151 8.13 23.46 -0.18
C ILE A 151 8.52 22.41 -1.22
N VAL A 152 9.71 22.59 -1.83
CA VAL A 152 10.34 21.63 -2.75
C VAL A 152 11.65 21.15 -2.15
N LEU A 153 11.73 19.86 -1.86
CA LEU A 153 12.92 19.20 -1.35
C LEU A 153 13.61 18.44 -2.49
N GLY A 154 14.84 18.82 -2.83
CA GLY A 154 15.68 18.06 -3.74
C GLY A 154 16.36 16.92 -2.98
N VAL A 155 16.20 15.68 -3.43
CA VAL A 155 16.83 14.49 -2.86
C VAL A 155 17.42 13.66 -3.99
N GLY A 156 18.73 13.77 -4.19
CA GLY A 156 19.43 13.36 -5.40
C GLY A 156 18.83 14.04 -6.63
N GLU A 157 18.52 13.24 -7.66
CA GLU A 157 17.87 13.73 -8.88
C GLU A 157 16.35 13.91 -8.75
N ARG A 158 15.78 13.54 -7.59
CA ARG A 158 14.34 13.54 -7.36
C ARG A 158 13.90 14.78 -6.59
N ARG A 159 12.61 15.10 -6.72
CA ARG A 159 11.95 16.16 -5.96
C ARG A 159 10.84 15.57 -5.11
N LEU A 160 10.83 15.93 -3.83
CA LEU A 160 9.75 15.69 -2.90
C LEU A 160 9.06 17.02 -2.61
N LEU A 161 7.75 17.09 -2.87
CA LEU A 161 6.94 18.26 -2.58
C LEU A 161 6.29 18.12 -1.21
N VAL A 162 6.21 19.23 -0.47
CA VAL A 162 5.49 19.29 0.80
C VAL A 162 4.42 20.36 0.68
N GLU A 163 3.19 20.00 1.03
CA GLU A 163 1.99 20.84 1.04
C GLU A 163 1.49 20.94 2.47
N ILE A 164 1.22 22.15 2.96
CA ILE A 164 0.76 22.40 4.32
C ILE A 164 -0.68 22.92 4.24
N ALA A 165 -1.63 22.04 4.56
CA ALA A 165 -3.04 22.35 4.50
C ALA A 165 -3.52 22.98 5.82
N VAL A 166 -3.75 24.30 5.85
CA VAL A 166 -4.21 25.03 7.05
C VAL A 166 -5.73 25.23 7.08
N ARG A 167 -6.35 25.34 5.91
CA ARG A 167 -7.80 25.57 5.75
C ARG A 167 -8.46 24.51 4.89
N ASN A 168 -7.84 24.22 3.76
CA ASN A 168 -8.34 23.28 2.77
C ASN A 168 -7.23 22.30 2.45
N LYS A 169 -7.61 21.02 2.39
CA LYS A 169 -6.73 19.98 1.86
C LYS A 169 -6.54 20.15 0.36
N VAL A 170 -5.44 19.60 -0.14
CA VAL A 170 -5.13 19.49 -1.56
C VAL A 170 -6.24 18.72 -2.26
N ARG A 171 -6.85 19.34 -3.27
CA ARG A 171 -7.93 18.74 -4.05
C ARG A 171 -7.43 17.67 -5.02
N SER A 172 -8.34 16.80 -5.45
CA SER A 172 -8.05 15.68 -6.36
C SER A 172 -7.45 16.11 -7.70
N GLU A 173 -7.81 17.29 -8.23
CA GLU A 173 -7.28 17.77 -9.51
C GLU A 173 -5.77 18.07 -9.41
N LYS A 174 -5.32 18.65 -8.30
CA LYS A 174 -3.89 18.90 -8.04
C LYS A 174 -3.15 17.57 -7.87
N ARG A 175 -3.75 16.60 -7.17
CA ARG A 175 -3.19 15.25 -7.03
C ARG A 175 -2.93 14.58 -8.40
N ALA A 176 -3.90 14.62 -9.31
CA ALA A 176 -3.75 14.04 -10.65
C ALA A 176 -2.61 14.69 -11.45
N GLN A 177 -2.46 16.01 -11.35
CA GLN A 177 -1.35 16.73 -12.01
C GLN A 177 0.02 16.37 -11.43
N LEU A 178 0.10 16.15 -10.10
CA LEU A 178 1.34 15.72 -9.45
C LEU A 178 1.73 14.30 -9.88
N THR A 179 0.77 13.38 -9.95
CA THR A 179 0.98 12.02 -10.46
C THR A 179 1.45 12.03 -11.91
N ALA A 180 0.78 12.77 -12.80
CA ALA A 180 1.14 12.83 -14.21
C ALA A 180 2.56 13.35 -14.48
N ARG A 181 3.13 14.11 -13.55
CA ARG A 181 4.50 14.65 -13.63
C ARG A 181 5.53 13.79 -12.88
N GLY A 182 5.12 12.69 -12.26
CA GLY A 182 6.01 11.79 -11.53
C GLY A 182 6.57 12.37 -10.23
N TYR A 183 5.94 13.39 -9.65
CA TYR A 183 6.40 13.96 -8.38
C TYR A 183 5.94 13.13 -7.19
N ALA A 184 6.80 13.04 -6.17
CA ALA A 184 6.39 12.60 -4.84
C ALA A 184 5.89 13.81 -4.05
N ALA A 185 4.78 13.67 -3.34
CA ALA A 185 4.20 14.75 -2.56
C ALA A 185 3.62 14.26 -1.23
N VAL A 186 3.95 14.99 -0.16
CA VAL A 186 3.40 14.81 1.19
C VAL A 186 2.51 16.00 1.52
N GLU A 187 1.34 15.74 2.08
CA GLU A 187 0.51 16.75 2.71
C GLU A 187 0.65 16.66 4.23
N ILE A 188 0.74 17.82 4.87
CA ILE A 188 0.65 18.02 6.32
C ILE A 188 -0.71 18.66 6.60
N ASP A 189 -1.62 17.92 7.22
CA ASP A 189 -2.97 18.37 7.53
C ASP A 189 -3.04 19.12 8.88
N LEU A 190 -3.06 20.45 8.81
CA LEU A 190 -3.24 21.36 9.94
C LEU A 190 -4.63 22.00 9.96
N THR A 191 -5.61 21.40 9.26
CA THR A 191 -6.95 21.99 9.13
C THR A 191 -7.79 21.93 10.42
N ARG A 192 -7.52 20.94 11.28
CA ARG A 192 -8.26 20.70 12.53
C ARG A 192 -7.42 20.90 13.78
N ASP A 193 -6.16 20.48 13.74
CA ASP A 193 -5.25 20.49 14.88
C ASP A 193 -3.96 21.21 14.49
N ARG A 194 -3.87 22.48 14.91
CA ARG A 194 -2.76 23.37 14.57
C ARG A 194 -1.71 23.35 15.69
N PRO A 195 -0.42 23.36 15.36
CA PRO A 195 0.63 23.50 16.36
C PRO A 195 0.50 24.84 17.08
N GLU A 196 0.62 24.82 18.40
CA GLU A 196 0.56 26.02 19.23
C GLU A 196 1.90 26.76 19.23
N THR A 197 3.01 26.02 19.18
CA THR A 197 4.37 26.53 19.27
C THR A 197 5.25 26.13 18.09
N VAL A 198 6.38 26.82 17.92
CA VAL A 198 7.41 26.46 16.94
C VAL A 198 7.93 25.03 17.17
N GLY A 199 8.05 24.62 18.44
CA GLY A 199 8.45 23.27 18.82
C GLY A 199 7.46 22.21 18.38
N ASP A 200 6.16 22.47 18.53
CA ASP A 200 5.10 21.55 18.07
C ASP A 200 5.14 21.39 16.55
N LEU A 201 5.32 22.50 15.82
CA LEU A 201 5.47 22.45 14.37
C LEU A 201 6.74 21.68 13.96
N ALA A 202 7.86 21.90 14.63
CA ALA A 202 9.09 21.15 14.39
C ALA A 202 8.90 19.64 14.64
N ALA A 203 8.19 19.26 15.71
CA ALA A 203 7.86 17.87 16.00
C ALA A 203 7.04 17.23 14.86
N ILE A 204 6.08 17.94 14.29
CA ILE A 204 5.31 17.48 13.12
C ILE A 204 6.23 17.29 11.91
N LEU A 205 7.08 18.27 11.60
CA LEU A 205 7.91 18.26 10.40
C LEU A 205 8.98 17.16 10.44
N PHE A 206 9.54 16.89 11.64
CA PHE A 206 10.72 16.03 11.80
C PHE A 206 10.46 14.70 12.53
N GLY A 207 9.26 14.49 13.09
CA GLY A 207 8.86 13.23 13.74
C GLY A 207 7.95 12.36 12.86
N ASP A 208 7.56 11.18 13.34
CA ASP A 208 6.43 10.45 12.75
C ASP A 208 5.13 11.03 13.30
N ASP A 209 4.28 11.57 12.44
CA ASP A 209 3.07 12.31 12.85
C ASP A 209 1.89 11.95 11.95
N SER A 210 0.74 11.69 12.57
CA SER A 210 -0.48 11.23 11.91
C SER A 210 -1.12 12.28 10.99
N ARG A 211 -0.72 13.56 11.11
CA ARG A 211 -1.13 14.64 10.20
C ARG A 211 -0.45 14.57 8.85
N LYS A 212 0.56 13.69 8.67
CA LYS A 212 1.28 13.56 7.41
C LYS A 212 0.77 12.41 6.58
N GLN A 213 0.50 12.67 5.30
CA GLN A 213 0.07 11.66 4.36
C GLN A 213 0.70 11.82 2.97
N TRP A 214 0.94 10.69 2.30
CA TRP A 214 1.34 10.71 0.90
C TRP A 214 0.16 11.12 0.02
N LEU A 215 0.29 12.25 -0.69
CA LEU A 215 -0.62 12.60 -1.77
C LEU A 215 -0.32 11.73 -3.00
N VAL A 216 0.96 11.67 -3.36
CA VAL A 216 1.45 10.91 -4.52
C VAL A 216 2.80 10.32 -4.15
N ASN A 217 2.99 9.03 -4.44
CA ASN A 217 4.27 8.36 -4.28
C ASN A 217 4.32 7.15 -5.21
N GLY A 218 5.08 7.25 -6.31
CA GLY A 218 5.18 6.15 -7.29
C GLY A 218 5.70 4.84 -6.69
N LYS A 219 6.39 4.88 -5.54
CA LYS A 219 6.82 3.66 -4.84
C LYS A 219 5.64 2.91 -4.20
N LEU A 220 4.57 3.61 -3.81
CA LEU A 220 3.32 2.98 -3.35
C LEU A 220 2.59 2.28 -4.51
N ASP A 221 2.64 2.87 -5.71
CA ASP A 221 2.03 2.28 -6.90
C ASP A 221 2.76 0.99 -7.30
N LEU A 222 4.10 1.02 -7.35
CA LEU A 222 4.93 -0.17 -7.58
C LEU A 222 4.73 -1.26 -6.51
N GLU A 223 4.59 -0.87 -5.23
CA GLU A 223 4.28 -1.82 -4.16
C GLU A 223 2.89 -2.45 -4.33
N ARG A 224 1.91 -1.67 -4.76
CA ARG A 224 0.56 -2.15 -5.04
C ARG A 224 0.56 -3.16 -6.19
N GLU A 225 1.19 -2.83 -7.32
CA GLU A 225 1.31 -3.72 -8.47
C GLU A 225 1.94 -5.06 -8.08
N ARG A 226 3.01 -5.04 -7.27
CA ARG A 226 3.65 -6.26 -6.77
C ARG A 226 2.70 -7.09 -5.89
N LEU A 227 1.95 -6.46 -4.99
CA LEU A 227 1.00 -7.16 -4.12
C LEU A 227 -0.21 -7.69 -4.92
N GLU A 228 -0.64 -6.99 -5.96
CA GLU A 228 -1.68 -7.46 -6.89
C GLU A 228 -1.23 -8.73 -7.62
N GLN A 229 0.00 -8.77 -8.13
CA GLN A 229 0.56 -9.99 -8.74
C GLN A 229 0.61 -11.15 -7.74
N ALA A 230 1.10 -10.91 -6.52
CA ALA A 230 1.12 -11.94 -5.47
C ALA A 230 -0.30 -12.40 -5.07
N CYS A 231 -1.29 -11.50 -5.14
CA CYS A 231 -2.68 -11.81 -4.88
C CYS A 231 -3.30 -12.66 -5.99
N GLU A 232 -2.96 -12.39 -7.26
CA GLU A 232 -3.36 -13.19 -8.41
C GLU A 232 -2.80 -14.61 -8.32
N THR A 233 -1.49 -14.76 -8.06
CA THR A 233 -0.86 -16.08 -7.91
C THR A 233 -1.52 -16.89 -6.80
N ALA A 234 -1.74 -16.29 -5.62
CA ALA A 234 -2.42 -16.97 -4.52
C ALA A 234 -3.89 -17.33 -4.84
N PHE A 235 -4.54 -16.56 -5.72
CA PHE A 235 -5.90 -16.87 -6.18
C PHE A 235 -5.91 -18.06 -7.13
N GLU A 236 -5.01 -18.09 -8.12
CA GLU A 236 -4.86 -19.22 -9.04
C GLU A 236 -4.52 -20.52 -8.30
N GLU A 237 -3.67 -20.45 -7.27
CA GLU A 237 -3.39 -21.57 -6.38
C GLU A 237 -4.65 -22.07 -5.64
N GLN A 238 -5.45 -21.15 -5.06
CA GLN A 238 -6.70 -21.54 -4.41
C GLN A 238 -7.74 -22.11 -5.39
N VAL A 239 -7.81 -21.59 -6.61
CA VAL A 239 -8.72 -22.12 -7.65
C VAL A 239 -8.33 -23.56 -7.99
N ARG A 240 -7.04 -23.83 -8.14
CA ARG A 240 -6.53 -25.19 -8.38
C ARG A 240 -6.84 -26.12 -7.21
N GLU A 241 -6.51 -25.70 -5.99
CA GLU A 241 -6.81 -26.45 -4.77
C GLU A 241 -8.33 -26.71 -4.62
N TYR A 242 -9.15 -25.72 -4.94
CA TYR A 242 -10.61 -25.85 -4.89
C TYR A 242 -11.11 -26.86 -5.93
N ALA A 243 -10.62 -26.78 -7.16
CA ALA A 243 -10.97 -27.72 -8.22
C ALA A 243 -10.57 -29.16 -7.86
N GLU A 244 -9.35 -29.36 -7.33
CA GLU A 244 -8.89 -30.67 -6.84
C GLU A 244 -9.76 -31.19 -5.69
N ARG A 245 -10.17 -30.34 -4.76
CA ARG A 245 -11.09 -30.70 -3.67
C ARG A 245 -12.47 -31.09 -4.20
N GLU A 246 -13.01 -30.35 -5.16
CA GLU A 246 -14.31 -30.67 -5.77
C GLU A 246 -14.23 -31.95 -6.62
N GLU A 247 -13.14 -32.17 -7.35
CA GLU A 247 -12.88 -33.40 -8.08
C GLU A 247 -12.71 -34.59 -7.14
N ALA A 248 -11.95 -34.46 -6.05
CA ALA A 248 -11.80 -35.50 -5.05
C ALA A 248 -13.14 -35.83 -4.36
N LYS A 249 -13.97 -34.82 -4.06
CA LYS A 249 -15.34 -35.03 -3.57
C LYS A 249 -16.21 -35.73 -4.60
N ARG A 250 -16.10 -35.35 -5.88
CA ARG A 250 -16.85 -35.99 -6.98
C ARG A 250 -16.41 -37.43 -7.20
N PHE A 251 -15.11 -37.70 -7.20
CA PHE A 251 -14.52 -39.04 -7.28
C PHE A 251 -14.94 -39.88 -6.08
N ALA A 252 -14.83 -39.37 -4.84
CA ALA A 252 -15.28 -40.07 -3.63
C ALA A 252 -16.78 -40.42 -3.65
N ARG A 253 -17.59 -39.63 -4.36
CA ARG A 253 -19.02 -39.89 -4.63
C ARG A 253 -19.27 -40.75 -5.88
N SER A 254 -18.24 -41.10 -6.65
CA SER A 254 -18.37 -41.85 -7.91
C SER A 254 -18.52 -43.36 -7.67
N PRO A 255 -19.23 -44.08 -8.56
CA PRO A 255 -19.28 -45.54 -8.55
C PRO A 255 -17.88 -46.19 -8.64
N VAL A 256 -16.90 -45.52 -9.27
CA VAL A 256 -15.50 -45.97 -9.42
C VAL A 256 -14.68 -45.88 -8.12
N ALA A 257 -14.95 -44.93 -7.24
CA ALA A 257 -14.30 -44.91 -5.92
C ALA A 257 -14.94 -45.90 -4.94
N GLN A 258 -16.23 -46.21 -5.09
CA GLN A 258 -16.90 -47.32 -4.42
C GLN A 258 -16.36 -48.68 -4.92
N LEU A 259 -16.04 -48.75 -6.23
CA LEU A 259 -15.20 -49.76 -6.88
C LEU A 259 -13.90 -49.91 -6.08
N VAL A 260 -13.05 -48.87 -6.02
CA VAL A 260 -11.74 -48.83 -5.33
C VAL A 260 -11.79 -48.94 -3.79
N ARG A 261 -12.97 -49.17 -3.19
CA ARG A 261 -13.14 -49.62 -1.78
C ARG A 261 -13.66 -51.06 -1.57
N THR A 262 -14.12 -51.75 -2.63
CA THR A 262 -14.69 -53.12 -2.65
C THR A 262 -13.81 -54.29 -3.20
N VAL A 263 -12.51 -54.09 -3.41
CA VAL A 263 -11.42 -54.94 -2.92
C VAL A 263 -11.44 -54.34 -1.53
N PRO A 264 -11.86 -55.04 -0.48
CA PRO A 264 -10.82 -55.59 0.33
C PRO A 264 -9.38 -54.94 0.27
N ALA A 265 -8.51 -55.09 1.26
CA ALA A 265 -7.11 -55.39 0.87
C ALA A 265 -7.03 -56.81 0.22
N ASP A 266 -8.12 -57.58 0.36
CA ASP A 266 -8.48 -59.01 0.27
C ASP A 266 -9.31 -59.38 -1.01
N ALA A 267 -8.85 -58.99 -2.22
CA ALA A 267 -9.49 -59.46 -3.47
C ALA A 267 -9.56 -60.99 -3.46
N THR A 268 -10.36 -61.61 -4.33
CA THR A 268 -10.25 -63.06 -4.51
C THR A 268 -9.22 -63.34 -5.57
N ARG A 269 -8.17 -64.07 -5.21
CA ARG A 269 -7.16 -64.53 -6.16
C ARG A 269 -7.73 -65.69 -6.94
N PHE A 270 -7.55 -65.66 -8.24
CA PHE A 270 -7.90 -66.71 -9.17
C PHE A 270 -6.63 -67.14 -9.88
N ARG A 271 -6.50 -68.44 -10.11
CA ARG A 271 -5.47 -69.03 -10.95
C ARG A 271 -6.07 -69.47 -12.28
N THR A 272 -5.36 -69.21 -13.36
CA THR A 272 -5.59 -69.69 -14.72
C THR A 272 -4.47 -70.67 -15.09
N PRO A 273 -4.59 -71.46 -16.17
CA PRO A 273 -3.55 -72.44 -16.54
C PRO A 273 -2.15 -71.84 -16.70
N ASP A 274 -2.05 -70.59 -17.16
CA ASP A 274 -0.80 -69.89 -17.42
C ASP A 274 -0.58 -68.62 -16.57
N GLY A 275 -1.36 -68.37 -15.49
CA GLY A 275 -1.27 -67.13 -14.68
C GLY A 275 -2.26 -66.98 -13.51
N SER A 276 -2.36 -65.80 -12.89
CA SER A 276 -3.25 -65.48 -11.76
C SER A 276 -3.82 -64.05 -11.77
N LEU A 277 -4.96 -63.80 -11.12
CA LEU A 277 -5.71 -62.53 -11.14
C LEU A 277 -6.51 -62.30 -9.84
N TRP A 278 -6.54 -61.05 -9.40
CA TRP A 278 -7.39 -60.55 -8.32
C TRP A 278 -8.70 -60.01 -8.87
N ILE A 279 -9.79 -60.61 -8.45
CA ILE A 279 -11.11 -60.16 -8.85
C ILE A 279 -11.72 -59.31 -7.75
N ARG A 280 -12.19 -58.16 -8.19
CA ARG A 280 -12.83 -57.15 -7.39
C ARG A 280 -14.13 -56.79 -8.07
N PHE A 281 -15.22 -57.25 -7.50
CA PHE A 281 -16.52 -56.79 -7.96
C PHE A 281 -16.84 -55.47 -7.31
N VAL A 282 -17.36 -54.53 -8.08
CA VAL A 282 -17.10 -53.16 -7.72
C VAL A 282 -18.25 -52.19 -7.99
N ALA A 283 -19.01 -52.45 -9.04
CA ALA A 283 -20.36 -51.94 -9.25
C ALA A 283 -21.21 -53.12 -9.75
N SER A 284 -22.54 -53.04 -9.71
CA SER A 284 -23.44 -54.21 -9.82
C SER A 284 -23.30 -55.04 -11.10
N ASN A 285 -22.95 -54.42 -12.21
CA ASN A 285 -22.67 -55.09 -13.47
C ASN A 285 -21.22 -54.93 -13.92
N GLU A 286 -20.34 -54.41 -13.08
CA GLU A 286 -18.94 -54.22 -13.44
C GLU A 286 -18.00 -54.93 -12.49
N VAL A 287 -16.99 -55.53 -13.10
CA VAL A 287 -15.95 -56.30 -12.44
C VAL A 287 -14.67 -55.58 -12.70
N LEU A 288 -13.95 -55.19 -11.65
CA LEU A 288 -12.53 -54.93 -11.72
C LEU A 288 -11.84 -56.29 -11.70
N ILE A 289 -11.09 -56.55 -12.73
CA ILE A 289 -10.29 -57.74 -12.87
C ILE A 289 -8.86 -57.27 -12.87
N VAL A 290 -8.05 -57.62 -11.89
CA VAL A 290 -6.64 -57.26 -11.83
C VAL A 290 -5.82 -58.49 -12.15
N VAL A 291 -5.21 -58.57 -13.33
CA VAL A 291 -4.32 -59.71 -13.68
C VAL A 291 -2.97 -59.59 -12.99
N GLU A 292 -2.60 -60.55 -12.17
CA GLU A 292 -1.40 -60.54 -11.33
C GLU A 292 -0.15 -61.07 -12.06
N ASP A 293 -0.22 -62.25 -12.69
CA ASP A 293 0.82 -62.78 -13.60
C ASP A 293 0.23 -63.67 -14.69
N GLY A 294 0.88 -63.81 -15.85
CA GLY A 294 0.40 -64.70 -16.91
C GLY A 294 -0.98 -64.36 -17.50
N ALA A 295 -1.78 -65.38 -17.86
CA ALA A 295 -3.13 -65.26 -18.45
C ALA A 295 -3.19 -64.47 -19.77
N ARG A 296 -2.27 -64.74 -20.72
CA ARG A 296 -2.00 -63.87 -21.89
C ARG A 296 -3.20 -63.71 -22.84
N ASP A 297 -3.96 -64.76 -23.03
CA ASP A 297 -5.10 -64.73 -23.93
C ASP A 297 -6.33 -64.06 -23.26
N LEU A 298 -6.57 -64.34 -21.96
CA LEU A 298 -7.57 -63.63 -21.13
C LEU A 298 -7.35 -62.12 -21.15
N LEU A 299 -6.08 -61.72 -21.02
CA LEU A 299 -5.67 -60.33 -21.05
C LEU A 299 -5.89 -59.68 -22.41
N GLY A 300 -5.62 -60.40 -23.51
CA GLY A 300 -5.87 -59.94 -24.87
C GLY A 300 -7.35 -59.68 -25.15
N GLU A 301 -8.21 -60.55 -24.65
CA GLU A 301 -9.66 -60.43 -24.84
C GLU A 301 -10.26 -59.33 -23.96
N LEU A 302 -9.91 -59.27 -22.67
CA LEU A 302 -10.28 -58.17 -21.76
C LEU A 302 -9.96 -56.80 -22.37
N ARG A 303 -8.83 -56.69 -23.07
CA ARG A 303 -8.41 -55.44 -23.73
C ARG A 303 -9.30 -55.00 -24.88
N MET A 304 -10.10 -55.89 -25.47
CA MET A 304 -11.02 -55.57 -26.56
C MET A 304 -12.44 -55.29 -26.09
N ILE A 305 -12.85 -55.87 -24.96
CA ILE A 305 -14.26 -55.90 -24.54
C ILE A 305 -14.54 -55.18 -23.21
N ALA A 306 -13.50 -54.70 -22.54
CA ALA A 306 -13.64 -53.90 -21.32
C ALA A 306 -14.31 -52.55 -21.57
N THR A 307 -15.21 -52.14 -20.66
CA THR A 307 -15.88 -50.83 -20.68
C THR A 307 -14.99 -49.73 -20.14
N MET A 308 -14.14 -50.04 -19.16
CA MET A 308 -13.09 -49.18 -18.62
C MET A 308 -11.88 -50.04 -18.26
N ARG A 309 -10.66 -49.51 -18.27
CA ARG A 309 -9.46 -50.30 -18.00
C ARG A 309 -8.33 -49.46 -17.43
N ALA A 310 -7.46 -50.07 -16.63
CA ALA A 310 -6.23 -49.52 -16.08
C ALA A 310 -5.20 -50.64 -15.86
N ASP A 311 -4.15 -50.69 -16.68
CA ASP A 311 -3.09 -51.72 -16.66
C ASP A 311 -3.60 -53.15 -16.73
N ASN A 312 -3.53 -53.83 -15.59
CA ASN A 312 -4.00 -55.17 -15.39
C ASN A 312 -5.41 -55.19 -14.76
N ALA A 313 -5.92 -54.04 -14.30
CA ALA A 313 -7.25 -53.80 -13.74
C ALA A 313 -8.27 -53.43 -14.83
N PHE A 314 -9.10 -54.37 -15.24
CA PHE A 314 -10.12 -54.17 -16.26
C PHE A 314 -11.46 -54.03 -15.59
N GLN A 315 -12.14 -52.95 -15.90
CA GLN A 315 -13.54 -52.80 -15.58
C GLN A 315 -14.34 -53.30 -16.78
N VAL A 316 -14.93 -54.46 -16.60
CA VAL A 316 -15.72 -55.13 -17.63
C VAL A 316 -17.10 -55.41 -17.12
N SER A 317 -18.03 -55.72 -18.01
CA SER A 317 -19.33 -56.18 -17.53
C SER A 317 -19.22 -57.55 -16.84
N LYS A 318 -20.10 -57.87 -15.88
CA LYS A 318 -20.10 -59.17 -15.19
C LYS A 318 -20.29 -60.37 -16.12
N SER A 319 -21.14 -60.20 -17.14
CA SER A 319 -21.36 -61.22 -18.19
C SER A 319 -20.10 -61.47 -19.01
N THR A 320 -19.36 -60.40 -19.28
CA THR A 320 -18.05 -60.45 -19.89
C THR A 320 -17.09 -61.24 -19.00
N TRP A 321 -17.01 -60.94 -17.70
CA TRP A 321 -16.17 -61.68 -16.77
C TRP A 321 -16.50 -63.18 -16.67
N VAL A 322 -17.77 -63.59 -16.55
CA VAL A 322 -18.15 -65.01 -16.44
C VAL A 322 -17.82 -65.81 -17.70
N ARG A 323 -17.98 -65.17 -18.87
CA ARG A 323 -17.55 -65.77 -20.14
C ARG A 323 -16.06 -66.01 -20.11
N LEU A 324 -15.30 -64.96 -19.84
CA LEU A 324 -13.84 -65.00 -19.73
C LEU A 324 -13.37 -66.02 -18.68
N GLN A 325 -14.01 -66.11 -17.52
CA GLN A 325 -13.65 -67.06 -16.46
C GLN A 325 -13.73 -68.53 -16.91
N ARG A 326 -14.74 -68.90 -17.73
CA ARG A 326 -14.84 -70.26 -18.30
C ARG A 326 -13.88 -70.49 -19.46
N THR A 327 -13.75 -69.49 -20.34
CA THR A 327 -12.91 -69.56 -21.53
C THR A 327 -11.44 -69.74 -21.16
N TYR A 328 -10.98 -69.11 -20.08
CA TYR A 328 -9.60 -69.14 -19.62
C TYR A 328 -9.38 -69.97 -18.36
N GLU A 329 -10.36 -70.78 -17.97
CA GLU A 329 -10.27 -71.73 -16.85
C GLU A 329 -9.77 -71.08 -15.54
N ALA A 330 -10.23 -69.87 -15.23
CA ALA A 330 -9.84 -69.14 -14.03
C ALA A 330 -10.58 -69.69 -12.79
N THR A 331 -9.84 -70.35 -11.89
CA THR A 331 -10.34 -70.99 -10.67
C THR A 331 -9.91 -70.24 -9.41
N PRO A 332 -10.81 -70.02 -8.43
CA PRO A 332 -10.46 -69.30 -7.20
C PRO A 332 -9.48 -70.09 -6.34
N GLU A 333 -8.53 -69.39 -5.71
CA GLU A 333 -7.60 -69.94 -4.70
C GLU A 333 -8.21 -70.03 -3.30
#